data_AF-A0A6M3J0N7-F1
#
_entry.id   AF-A0A6M3J0N7-F1
#
_cell.length_a   1.000
_cell.length_b   1.000
_cell.length_c   1.000
_cell.angle_alpha   90.00
_cell.angle_beta   90.00
_cell.angle_gamma   90.00
#
_symmetry.space_group_name_H-M   'P 1'
#
loop_
_entity.id
_entity.type
_entity.pdbx_description
1 polymer ?
#
loop_
_entity_poly.entity_id
_entity_poly.type
_entity_poly.pdbx_seq_one_letter_code
_entity_poly.pdbx_strand_id
1 'polypeptide(L)'
;MREFELKVEDAFKKGLRTREDNPRNHEALVECYNAKPSVGGVIPYEPITDPFASATISWPFPQLFIGRNYRIYCTLTQIYQLSTWTLGTVKITTTGSGRWDFIDFGSYFILVNGAKLVIIDPDDESYTASNSLTNIPRFATGCAFRGRIVGGNIKTTWHGAGVNDVIWSKVGEANFTPDKTNTAGIMPMFWEGEVLRVMTLGKSVIVYGDNGVAQLYPSMEPTPTFGMNNILDVGIPAKAAVDGNERVHVFVDTNNWLWRWQDGKAPEKLGYQEYIENLTAANIVVSYDARLGEFFISDSSTCYLLTPYGLCEVYQLPTTVQALDGTTYGVFTDTEDYEFRAKVDTLDFGIRGFKTVGMIELGIYHPATVGATSIVASVSTEIRNTKTSTFAQTGKGWLAANPNGFAYLGITADDFRLQVKTTRFESVNLSYIKPHVKVVDRRAIRGVYSMQAYAESK
;
A
#
# COMPACT_ATOMS: atom_id res chain seq x y z
N MET A 1 -8.91 -30.23 -36.08
CA MET A 1 -9.52 -29.66 -34.86
C MET A 1 -9.14 -28.18 -34.86
N ARG A 2 -10.12 -27.26 -34.83
CA ARG A 2 -9.84 -25.80 -34.85
C ARG A 2 -9.19 -25.41 -33.52
N GLU A 3 -8.16 -24.60 -33.60
CA GLU A 3 -7.48 -24.02 -32.46
C GLU A 3 -8.03 -22.62 -32.22
N PHE A 4 -8.22 -22.25 -30.96
CA PHE A 4 -8.70 -20.96 -30.51
C PHE A 4 -7.63 -20.28 -29.68
N GLU A 5 -7.56 -18.97 -29.78
CA GLU A 5 -6.62 -18.15 -29.02
C GLU A 5 -7.41 -17.17 -28.16
N LEU A 6 -6.99 -17.02 -26.91
CA LEU A 6 -7.48 -15.98 -26.02
C LEU A 6 -6.27 -15.21 -25.54
N LYS A 7 -6.18 -13.92 -25.87
CA LYS A 7 -5.11 -13.06 -25.36
C LYS A 7 -5.56 -12.49 -24.01
N VAL A 8 -4.88 -12.86 -22.93
CA VAL A 8 -5.09 -12.32 -21.59
C VAL A 8 -4.08 -11.21 -21.37
N GLU A 9 -4.51 -9.95 -21.54
CA GLU A 9 -3.64 -8.78 -21.39
C GLU A 9 -4.09 -7.85 -20.28
N ASP A 10 -5.40 -7.67 -20.09
CA ASP A 10 -5.91 -6.71 -19.12
C ASP A 10 -5.66 -7.13 -17.67
N ALA A 11 -5.48 -8.43 -17.42
CA ALA A 11 -5.10 -8.94 -16.11
C ALA A 11 -3.75 -8.34 -15.65
N PHE A 12 -2.78 -8.24 -16.55
CA PHE A 12 -1.45 -7.68 -16.27
C PHE A 12 -1.46 -6.16 -16.13
N LYS A 13 -2.47 -5.48 -16.69
CA LYS A 13 -2.65 -4.04 -16.52
C LYS A 13 -3.32 -3.66 -15.21
N LYS A 14 -4.09 -4.59 -14.61
CA LYS A 14 -4.88 -4.36 -13.38
C LYS A 14 -4.23 -4.95 -12.12
N GLY A 15 -3.32 -5.91 -12.25
CA GLY A 15 -2.68 -6.56 -11.10
C GLY A 15 -3.61 -7.56 -10.41
N LEU A 16 -3.51 -7.62 -9.08
CA LEU A 16 -4.37 -8.47 -8.26
C LEU A 16 -5.86 -8.14 -8.48
N ARG A 17 -6.71 -9.13 -8.33
CA ARG A 17 -8.16 -8.96 -8.44
C ARG A 17 -8.70 -8.21 -7.23
N THR A 18 -9.82 -7.52 -7.38
CA THR A 18 -10.38 -6.71 -6.29
C THR A 18 -11.29 -7.49 -5.34
N ARG A 19 -11.78 -8.65 -5.77
CA ARG A 19 -12.74 -9.49 -5.03
C ARG A 19 -12.53 -10.97 -5.35
N GLU A 20 -12.76 -11.82 -4.35
CA GLU A 20 -12.65 -13.26 -4.49
C GLU A 20 -13.69 -13.85 -5.45
N ASP A 21 -14.90 -13.26 -5.46
CA ASP A 21 -16.09 -13.72 -6.19
C ASP A 21 -16.17 -13.23 -7.64
N ASN A 22 -15.03 -12.80 -8.20
CA ASN A 22 -14.97 -12.38 -9.59
C ASN A 22 -15.50 -13.48 -10.55
N PRO A 23 -16.26 -13.11 -11.59
CA PRO A 23 -16.75 -14.07 -12.55
C PRO A 23 -15.59 -14.73 -13.31
N ARG A 24 -15.85 -15.90 -13.89
CA ARG A 24 -14.84 -16.57 -14.74
C ARG A 24 -14.49 -15.71 -15.96
N ASN A 25 -13.24 -15.84 -16.40
CA ASN A 25 -12.61 -15.01 -17.43
C ASN A 25 -12.58 -13.52 -17.08
N HIS A 26 -12.78 -13.15 -15.81
CA HIS A 26 -12.46 -11.82 -15.38
C HIS A 26 -10.94 -11.64 -15.49
N GLU A 27 -10.52 -10.68 -16.30
CA GLU A 27 -9.11 -10.42 -16.55
C GLU A 27 -8.48 -9.70 -15.36
N ALA A 28 -8.08 -10.48 -14.36
CA ALA A 28 -7.32 -10.06 -13.19
C ALA A 28 -6.36 -11.19 -12.74
N LEU A 29 -5.43 -10.87 -11.86
CA LEU A 29 -4.49 -11.83 -11.30
C LEU A 29 -4.95 -12.26 -9.91
N VAL A 30 -4.77 -13.54 -9.58
CA VAL A 30 -4.89 -14.04 -8.21
C VAL A 30 -3.54 -13.97 -7.47
N GLU A 31 -2.44 -13.87 -8.21
CA GLU A 31 -1.08 -13.66 -7.70
C GLU A 31 -0.35 -12.68 -8.64
N CYS A 32 0.30 -11.66 -8.09
CA CYS A 32 1.15 -10.71 -8.80
C CYS A 32 2.26 -10.30 -7.84
N TYR A 33 3.40 -10.99 -7.91
CA TYR A 33 4.49 -10.88 -6.94
C TYR A 33 5.74 -10.30 -7.61
N ASN A 34 6.37 -9.30 -6.96
CA ASN A 34 7.58 -8.57 -7.36
C ASN A 34 7.55 -7.86 -8.72
N ALA A 35 6.39 -7.73 -9.35
CA ALA A 35 6.20 -6.83 -10.47
C ALA A 35 4.93 -6.02 -10.26
N LYS A 36 4.89 -4.82 -10.82
CA LYS A 36 3.77 -3.91 -10.67
C LYS A 36 2.97 -3.76 -11.96
N PRO A 37 1.64 -3.64 -11.88
CA PRO A 37 0.81 -3.37 -13.05
C PRO A 37 1.10 -1.98 -13.62
N SER A 38 1.01 -1.88 -14.94
CA SER A 38 1.20 -0.66 -15.73
C SER A 38 0.26 -0.66 -16.94
N VAL A 39 0.23 0.44 -17.71
CA VAL A 39 -0.57 0.54 -18.94
C VAL A 39 -0.24 -0.57 -19.96
N GLY A 40 1.02 -1.03 -19.99
CA GLY A 40 1.51 -2.00 -20.97
C GLY A 40 1.52 -3.46 -20.50
N GLY A 41 1.08 -3.73 -19.27
CA GLY A 41 1.21 -5.04 -18.60
C GLY A 41 1.99 -4.91 -17.28
N VAL A 42 2.66 -5.97 -16.85
CA VAL A 42 3.47 -5.94 -15.62
C VAL A 42 4.94 -5.63 -15.93
N ILE A 43 5.50 -4.72 -15.13
CA ILE A 43 6.90 -4.26 -15.22
C ILE A 43 7.56 -4.39 -13.83
N PRO A 44 8.89 -4.32 -13.73
CA PRO A 44 9.54 -4.36 -12.43
C PRO A 44 9.13 -3.12 -11.64
N TYR A 45 8.93 -3.29 -10.34
CA TYR A 45 8.80 -2.12 -9.47
C TYR A 45 10.19 -1.56 -9.16
N GLU A 46 10.27 -0.31 -8.72
CA GLU A 46 11.54 0.30 -8.30
C GLU A 46 11.79 -0.05 -6.83
N PRO A 47 12.84 -0.84 -6.51
CA PRO A 47 13.09 -1.25 -5.14
C PRO A 47 13.44 -0.07 -4.24
N ILE A 48 13.02 -0.15 -2.98
CA ILE A 48 13.41 0.80 -1.94
C ILE A 48 14.91 0.67 -1.72
N THR A 49 15.61 1.80 -1.69
CA THR A 49 17.02 1.86 -1.29
C THR A 49 17.10 1.94 0.23
N ASP A 50 17.79 1.00 0.87
CA ASP A 50 18.07 1.07 2.32
C ASP A 50 19.40 1.83 2.57
N PRO A 51 19.36 3.05 3.12
CA PRO A 51 20.58 3.77 3.48
C PRO A 51 21.28 3.17 4.72
N PHE A 52 20.64 2.24 5.44
CA PHE A 52 21.08 1.69 6.72
C PHE A 52 21.05 0.16 6.75
N ALA A 53 21.46 -0.52 5.68
CA ALA A 53 21.35 -1.98 5.49
C ALA A 53 21.87 -2.91 6.62
N SER A 54 22.51 -2.38 7.67
CA SER A 54 22.95 -3.11 8.87
C SER A 54 22.12 -2.82 10.13
N ALA A 55 21.06 -2.01 10.03
CA ALA A 55 20.21 -1.66 11.16
C ALA A 55 19.33 -2.84 11.59
N THR A 56 19.26 -3.08 12.90
CA THR A 56 18.31 -4.05 13.45
C THR A 56 16.89 -3.51 13.35
N ILE A 57 16.03 -4.24 12.65
CA ILE A 57 14.61 -3.91 12.50
C ILE A 57 13.82 -4.61 13.60
N SER A 58 13.02 -3.83 14.32
CA SER A 58 12.03 -4.30 15.29
C SER A 58 10.71 -3.68 14.88
N TRP A 59 9.91 -4.41 14.12
CA TRP A 59 8.70 -3.88 13.49
C TRP A 59 7.83 -3.05 14.46
N PRO A 60 7.35 -1.84 14.08
CA PRO A 60 7.54 -1.13 12.81
C PRO A 60 8.69 -0.11 12.87
N PHE A 61 9.77 -0.40 13.59
CA PHE A 61 10.95 0.46 13.73
C PHE A 61 12.16 -0.12 13.02
N PRO A 62 13.07 0.72 12.55
CA PRO A 62 13.12 2.19 12.68
C PRO A 62 12.13 2.95 11.78
N GLN A 63 12.00 4.26 11.99
CA GLN A 63 11.25 5.16 11.13
C GLN A 63 12.17 6.24 10.57
N LEU A 64 12.11 6.46 9.25
CA LEU A 64 12.79 7.56 8.57
C LEU A 64 11.79 8.68 8.24
N PHE A 65 12.17 9.90 8.60
CA PHE A 65 11.45 11.12 8.25
C PHE A 65 12.37 12.07 7.49
N ILE A 66 11.85 12.64 6.40
CA ILE A 66 12.52 13.68 5.61
C ILE A 66 11.65 14.93 5.67
N GLY A 67 12.10 15.91 6.46
CA GLY A 67 11.50 17.24 6.54
C GLY A 67 12.16 18.24 5.61
N ARG A 68 11.75 19.50 5.74
CA ARG A 68 12.28 20.63 4.97
C ARG A 68 13.76 20.88 5.26
N ASN A 69 14.13 20.89 6.55
CA ASN A 69 15.50 21.18 6.99
C ASN A 69 16.19 19.99 7.67
N TYR A 70 15.43 18.98 8.12
CA TYR A 70 15.94 17.90 8.94
C TYR A 70 15.62 16.53 8.35
N ARG A 71 16.55 15.60 8.54
CA ARG A 71 16.37 14.17 8.30
C ARG A 71 16.48 13.46 9.63
N ILE A 72 15.42 12.77 10.03
CA ILE A 72 15.32 12.16 11.36
C ILE A 72 15.17 10.66 11.20
N TYR A 73 15.95 9.92 11.97
CA TYR A 73 15.86 8.47 12.07
C TYR A 73 15.52 8.08 13.50
N CYS A 74 14.36 7.46 13.68
CA CYS A 74 13.84 7.08 14.99
C CYS A 74 13.81 5.56 15.12
N THR A 75 14.60 5.00 16.03
CA THR A 75 14.37 3.63 16.50
C THR A 75 13.26 3.65 17.56
N LEU A 76 12.97 2.47 18.14
CA LEU A 76 12.04 2.38 19.26
C LEU A 76 12.49 3.23 20.48
N THR A 77 13.80 3.36 20.70
CA THR A 77 14.37 3.96 21.92
C THR A 77 15.30 5.14 21.67
N GLN A 78 15.68 5.42 20.43
CA GLN A 78 16.68 6.43 20.10
C GLN A 78 16.25 7.28 18.91
N ILE A 79 16.57 8.57 18.96
CA ILE A 79 16.34 9.52 17.87
C ILE A 79 17.69 10.04 17.40
N TYR A 80 17.90 9.99 16.09
CA TYR A 80 19.08 10.46 15.41
C TYR A 80 18.71 11.57 14.43
N GLN A 81 19.55 12.60 14.34
CA GLN A 81 19.53 13.57 13.25
C GLN A 81 20.61 13.17 12.24
N LEU A 82 20.23 13.13 10.97
CA LEU A 82 21.09 12.69 9.88
C LEU A 82 21.59 13.91 9.09
N SER A 83 22.91 14.04 8.97
CA SER A 83 23.53 14.98 8.02
C SER A 83 23.79 14.32 6.66
N THR A 84 24.06 13.02 6.66
CA THR A 84 24.23 12.14 5.50
C THR A 84 23.49 10.83 5.76
N TRP A 85 23.62 9.83 4.89
CA TRP A 85 23.10 8.47 5.14
C TRP A 85 23.92 7.68 6.18
N THR A 86 24.50 8.36 7.17
CA THR A 86 25.18 7.75 8.31
C THR A 86 24.49 8.15 9.60
N LEU A 87 24.31 7.20 10.51
CA LEU A 87 23.75 7.49 11.83
C LEU A 87 24.72 8.41 12.60
N GLY A 88 24.25 9.60 12.94
CA GLY A 88 25.00 10.57 13.75
C GLY A 88 24.98 10.24 15.25
N THR A 89 25.26 11.24 16.08
CA THR A 89 25.11 11.13 17.54
C THR A 89 23.62 11.00 17.91
N VAL A 90 23.32 10.13 18.88
CA VAL A 90 21.98 10.03 19.49
C VAL A 90 21.61 11.39 20.07
N LYS A 91 20.51 11.97 19.60
CA LYS A 91 19.99 13.24 20.09
C LYS A 91 19.14 13.04 21.34
N ILE A 92 18.30 12.01 21.34
CA ILE A 92 17.41 11.66 22.46
C ILE A 92 17.40 10.15 22.65
N THR A 93 17.48 9.73 23.92
CA THR A 93 17.15 8.36 24.36
C THR A 93 15.80 8.40 25.07
N THR A 94 14.89 7.53 24.68
CA THR A 94 13.56 7.38 25.26
C THR A 94 13.28 5.93 25.65
N THR A 95 12.32 5.75 26.54
CA THR A 95 11.63 4.48 26.74
C THR A 95 10.69 4.22 25.57
N GLY A 96 10.68 2.99 25.06
CA GLY A 96 9.89 2.63 23.89
C GLY A 96 8.39 2.66 24.17
N SER A 97 7.65 3.37 23.32
CA SER A 97 6.23 3.09 23.08
C SER A 97 5.72 3.94 21.92
N GLY A 98 4.99 3.31 20.99
CA GLY A 98 4.23 4.00 19.96
C GLY A 98 5.07 4.53 18.79
N ARG A 99 4.45 4.54 17.61
CA ARG A 99 5.02 5.10 16.37
C ARG A 99 5.12 6.62 16.46
N TRP A 100 6.20 7.20 15.96
CA TRP A 100 6.41 8.65 15.89
C TRP A 100 5.60 9.29 14.77
N ASP A 101 5.06 10.48 15.05
CA ASP A 101 4.66 11.47 14.06
C ASP A 101 5.65 12.61 14.05
N PHE A 102 5.94 13.11 12.85
CA PHE A 102 6.86 14.21 12.61
C PHE A 102 6.08 15.41 12.08
N ILE A 103 6.01 16.46 12.89
CA ILE A 103 5.26 17.68 12.63
C ILE A 103 6.26 18.77 12.28
N ASP A 104 6.43 19.02 10.99
CA ASP A 104 7.52 19.84 10.45
C ASP A 104 7.09 21.26 10.05
N PHE A 105 7.76 22.26 10.63
CA PHE A 105 7.64 23.69 10.31
C PHE A 105 8.95 24.30 9.76
N GLY A 106 9.90 23.49 9.29
CA GLY A 106 11.19 23.96 8.80
C GLY A 106 12.27 23.88 9.87
N SER A 107 12.65 25.02 10.46
CA SER A 107 13.62 25.09 11.56
C SER A 107 13.06 24.60 12.89
N TYR A 108 11.72 24.53 13.00
CA TYR A 108 11.02 23.99 14.15
C TYR A 108 10.30 22.70 13.76
N PHE A 109 10.38 21.68 14.60
CA PHE A 109 9.56 20.48 14.46
C PHE A 109 9.21 19.89 15.82
N ILE A 110 8.17 19.07 15.81
CA ILE A 110 7.73 18.29 16.95
C ILE A 110 7.65 16.82 16.55
N LEU A 111 8.19 15.94 17.40
CA LEU A 111 7.98 14.50 17.33
C LEU A 111 7.07 14.06 18.48
N VAL A 112 6.03 13.27 18.15
CA VAL A 112 5.12 12.70 19.16
C VAL A 112 4.88 11.21 18.94
N ASN A 113 4.79 10.45 20.03
CA ASN A 113 4.42 9.03 19.99
C ASN A 113 3.39 8.63 21.07
N GLY A 114 2.83 9.60 21.78
CA GLY A 114 1.85 9.39 22.85
C GLY A 114 2.46 9.19 24.24
N ALA A 115 3.73 8.79 24.32
CA ALA A 115 4.47 8.76 25.59
C ALA A 115 5.39 9.96 25.76
N LYS A 116 6.03 10.39 24.67
CA LYS A 116 6.97 11.50 24.62
C LYS A 116 6.60 12.52 23.56
N LEU A 117 6.97 13.75 23.89
CA LEU A 117 7.02 14.90 23.03
C LEU A 117 8.50 15.29 22.92
N VAL A 118 9.01 15.41 21.70
CA VAL A 118 10.37 15.91 21.45
C VAL A 118 10.27 17.12 20.56
N ILE A 119 10.95 18.20 20.94
CA ILE A 119 10.95 19.49 20.25
C ILE A 119 12.39 19.87 19.96
N ILE A 120 12.62 20.47 18.79
CA ILE A 120 13.86 21.19 18.51
C ILE A 120 13.63 22.69 18.75
N ASP A 121 14.54 23.33 19.47
CA ASP A 121 14.59 24.78 19.57
C ASP A 121 15.23 25.35 18.29
N PRO A 122 14.57 26.27 17.56
CA PRO A 122 15.09 26.78 16.30
C PRO A 122 16.28 27.74 16.48
N ASP A 123 16.51 28.28 17.68
CA ASP A 123 17.55 29.27 17.93
C ASP A 123 18.93 28.63 18.17
N ASP A 124 18.96 27.48 18.87
CA ASP A 124 20.20 26.78 19.22
C ASP A 124 20.27 25.32 18.73
N GLU A 125 19.24 24.85 18.03
CA GLU A 125 19.08 23.47 17.54
C GLU A 125 19.13 22.40 18.65
N SER A 126 18.85 22.78 19.90
CA SER A 126 18.80 21.86 21.02
C SER A 126 17.52 21.01 21.02
N TYR A 127 17.65 19.76 21.45
CA TYR A 127 16.53 18.82 21.54
C TYR A 127 16.01 18.78 22.98
N THR A 128 14.72 19.05 23.16
CA THR A 128 14.03 18.91 24.45
C THR A 128 13.03 17.76 24.38
N ALA A 129 13.21 16.75 25.22
CA ALA A 129 12.23 15.68 25.40
C ALA A 129 11.46 15.86 26.71
N SER A 130 10.13 15.82 26.63
CA SER A 130 9.26 15.92 27.81
C SER A 130 8.06 14.98 27.71
N ASN A 131 7.45 14.68 28.86
CA ASN A 131 6.14 14.05 28.91
C ASN A 131 5.02 15.06 28.62
N SER A 132 5.22 16.33 28.94
CA SER A 132 4.30 17.43 28.65
C SER A 132 5.01 18.75 28.89
N LEU A 133 4.65 19.80 28.18
CA LEU A 133 5.10 21.16 28.47
C LEU A 133 3.90 21.99 28.91
N THR A 134 4.14 23.08 29.64
CA THR A 134 3.08 23.95 30.18
C THR A 134 2.02 24.31 29.15
N ASN A 135 2.45 24.59 27.91
CA ASN A 135 1.59 25.03 26.83
C ASN A 135 1.35 23.97 25.74
N ILE A 136 1.97 22.79 25.85
CA ILE A 136 1.87 21.69 24.88
C ILE A 136 1.51 20.41 25.62
N PRO A 137 0.24 19.99 25.57
CA PRO A 137 -0.16 18.73 26.20
C PRO A 137 0.49 17.54 25.50
N ARG A 138 0.45 16.39 26.18
CA ARG A 138 0.89 15.14 25.55
C ARG A 138 -0.21 14.60 24.65
N PHE A 139 0.10 14.43 23.38
CA PHE A 139 -0.79 13.82 22.40
C PHE A 139 -0.05 12.73 21.61
N ALA A 140 -0.81 11.78 21.04
CA ALA A 140 -0.22 10.62 20.39
C ALA A 140 0.04 10.80 18.90
N THR A 141 -0.72 11.66 18.25
CA THR A 141 -0.63 11.90 16.81
C THR A 141 -0.87 13.36 16.48
N GLY A 142 -0.28 13.86 15.39
CA GLY A 142 -0.55 15.21 14.95
C GLY A 142 0.03 15.54 13.58
N CYS A 143 -0.39 16.69 13.06
CA CYS A 143 0.07 17.23 11.79
C CYS A 143 0.22 18.76 11.87
N ALA A 144 1.01 19.31 10.94
CA ALA A 144 1.10 20.74 10.72
C ALA A 144 -0.03 21.17 9.78
N PHE A 145 -0.83 22.15 10.18
CA PHE A 145 -1.94 22.66 9.37
C PHE A 145 -2.00 24.19 9.45
N ARG A 146 -1.66 24.86 8.34
CA ARG A 146 -1.75 26.33 8.18
C ARG A 146 -1.11 27.12 9.34
N GLY A 147 0.10 26.73 9.72
CA GLY A 147 0.84 27.38 10.81
C GLY A 147 0.34 27.01 12.21
N ARG A 148 -0.52 25.99 12.34
CA ARG A 148 -0.95 25.41 13.62
C ARG A 148 -0.48 23.98 13.73
N ILE A 149 -0.39 23.50 14.96
CA ILE A 149 -0.29 22.08 15.26
C ILE A 149 -1.70 21.58 15.55
N VAL A 150 -2.10 20.49 14.91
CA VAL A 150 -3.34 19.79 15.25
C VAL A 150 -2.96 18.41 15.77
N GLY A 151 -3.39 18.08 16.97
CA GLY A 151 -3.02 16.86 17.68
C GLY A 151 -4.24 16.08 18.15
N GLY A 152 -4.10 14.77 18.33
CA GLY A 152 -5.17 13.90 18.82
C GLY A 152 -4.67 12.90 19.85
N ASN A 153 -5.62 12.30 20.57
CA ASN A 153 -5.38 11.29 21.59
C ASN A 153 -4.55 11.82 22.75
N ILE A 154 -5.20 12.66 23.54
CA ILE A 154 -4.58 13.42 24.61
C ILE A 154 -4.38 12.50 25.81
N LYS A 155 -3.13 12.32 26.22
CA LYS A 155 -2.73 11.38 27.30
C LYS A 155 -2.50 12.08 28.64
N THR A 156 -2.96 13.31 28.79
CA THR A 156 -2.84 14.16 29.99
C THR A 156 -4.20 14.70 30.40
N THR A 157 -4.39 15.11 31.65
CA THR A 157 -5.61 15.76 32.15
C THR A 157 -5.76 17.22 31.69
N TRP A 158 -5.26 17.56 30.51
CA TRP A 158 -5.13 18.93 30.03
C TRP A 158 -6.49 19.46 29.57
N HIS A 159 -7.05 20.40 30.34
CA HIS A 159 -8.38 21.01 30.10
C HIS A 159 -9.51 20.00 29.90
N GLY A 160 -9.42 18.83 30.53
CA GLY A 160 -10.43 17.76 30.41
C GLY A 160 -10.40 16.99 29.08
N ALA A 161 -9.46 17.29 28.18
CA ALA A 161 -9.27 16.51 26.96
C ALA A 161 -8.73 15.10 27.27
N GLY A 162 -9.16 14.13 26.48
CA GLY A 162 -8.80 12.73 26.58
C GLY A 162 -8.46 12.10 25.23
N VAL A 163 -8.55 10.77 25.19
CA VAL A 163 -8.08 9.96 24.05
C VAL A 163 -8.92 10.13 22.79
N ASN A 164 -10.15 10.62 22.93
CA ASN A 164 -11.13 10.85 21.85
C ASN A 164 -11.18 12.31 21.36
N ASP A 165 -10.32 13.16 21.90
CA ASP A 165 -10.32 14.59 21.58
C ASP A 165 -9.23 14.93 20.57
N VAL A 166 -9.56 15.91 19.74
CA VAL A 166 -8.62 16.62 18.87
C VAL A 166 -8.42 18.03 19.39
N ILE A 167 -7.17 18.48 19.40
CA ILE A 167 -6.76 19.80 19.87
C ILE A 167 -6.02 20.54 18.77
N TRP A 168 -6.01 21.86 18.83
CA TRP A 168 -5.18 22.68 17.95
C TRP A 168 -4.52 23.85 18.69
N SER A 169 -3.31 24.17 18.25
CA SER A 169 -2.56 25.30 18.78
C SER A 169 -3.03 26.64 18.20
N LYS A 170 -2.58 27.72 18.83
CA LYS A 170 -2.60 29.07 18.24
C LYS A 170 -1.80 29.09 16.93
N VAL A 171 -2.12 30.06 16.07
CA VAL A 171 -1.41 30.25 14.79
C VAL A 171 -0.02 30.79 15.07
N GLY A 172 1.01 30.13 14.53
CA GLY A 172 2.40 30.56 14.65
C GLY A 172 3.03 30.29 16.02
N GLU A 173 2.32 29.65 16.94
CA GLU A 173 2.80 29.37 18.29
C GLU A 173 2.48 27.92 18.69
N ALA A 174 3.43 27.26 19.35
CA ALA A 174 3.22 25.97 19.99
C ALA A 174 2.54 26.15 21.37
N ASN A 175 1.38 26.82 21.38
CA ASN A 175 0.56 27.05 22.56
C ASN A 175 -0.86 26.56 22.30
N PHE A 176 -1.31 25.58 23.08
CA PHE A 176 -2.63 24.99 22.96
C PHE A 176 -3.65 25.61 23.92
N THR A 177 -3.23 26.47 24.85
CA THR A 177 -4.09 27.00 25.91
C THR A 177 -5.29 27.75 25.33
N PRO A 178 -6.53 27.26 25.52
CA PRO A 178 -7.71 27.95 25.05
C PRO A 178 -7.86 29.29 25.77
N ASP A 179 -8.21 30.34 25.03
CA ASP A 179 -8.46 31.66 25.57
C ASP A 179 -9.64 32.33 24.85
N LYS A 180 -9.94 33.58 25.21
CA LYS A 180 -11.07 34.34 24.65
C LYS A 180 -10.95 34.61 23.15
N THR A 181 -9.80 34.37 22.52
CA THR A 181 -9.60 34.55 21.08
C THR A 181 -10.04 33.36 20.26
N ASN A 182 -10.33 32.21 20.90
CA ASN A 182 -10.68 30.93 20.25
C ASN A 182 -9.64 30.46 19.21
N THR A 183 -8.40 30.95 19.28
CA THR A 183 -7.34 30.58 18.35
C THR A 183 -6.78 29.20 18.62
N ALA A 184 -6.82 28.72 19.86
CA ALA A 184 -6.58 27.33 20.26
C ALA A 184 -7.87 26.71 20.80
N GLY A 185 -8.01 25.38 20.70
CA GLY A 185 -9.25 24.72 21.08
C GLY A 185 -9.17 23.20 21.13
N ILE A 186 -10.31 22.62 21.49
CA ILE A 186 -10.52 21.20 21.77
C ILE A 186 -11.85 20.82 21.12
N MET A 187 -11.91 19.65 20.50
CA MET A 187 -13.12 19.10 19.92
C MET A 187 -13.19 17.59 20.17
N PRO A 188 -14.24 17.09 20.84
CA PRO A 188 -14.50 15.65 20.92
C PRO A 188 -14.97 15.11 19.58
N MET A 189 -14.53 13.91 19.22
CA MET A 189 -15.08 13.21 18.06
C MET A 189 -16.46 12.64 18.37
N PHE A 190 -17.29 12.45 17.34
CA PHE A 190 -18.68 11.99 17.48
C PHE A 190 -18.81 10.47 17.68
N TRP A 191 -17.74 9.72 17.44
CA TRP A 191 -17.64 8.28 17.72
C TRP A 191 -16.92 8.06 19.05
N GLU A 192 -17.07 6.88 19.66
CA GLU A 192 -16.34 6.49 20.86
C GLU A 192 -14.97 5.89 20.51
N GLY A 193 -13.98 6.09 21.37
CA GLY A 193 -12.69 5.39 21.28
C GLY A 193 -11.48 6.33 21.14
N GLU A 194 -10.35 5.82 20.68
CA GLU A 194 -9.12 6.59 20.56
C GLU A 194 -8.94 7.22 19.17
N VAL A 195 -8.46 8.48 19.14
CA VAL A 195 -7.87 9.05 17.92
C VAL A 195 -6.54 8.35 17.63
N LEU A 196 -6.43 7.69 16.48
CA LEU A 196 -5.24 6.94 16.11
C LEU A 196 -4.31 7.76 15.22
N ARG A 197 -4.87 8.56 14.30
CA ARG A 197 -4.08 9.40 13.38
C ARG A 197 -4.76 10.73 13.07
N VAL A 198 -3.98 11.81 13.02
CA VAL A 198 -4.40 13.12 12.50
C VAL A 198 -3.49 13.51 11.33
N MET A 199 -4.08 13.80 10.16
CA MET A 199 -3.34 14.14 8.92
C MET A 199 -4.04 15.24 8.13
N THR A 200 -3.30 15.98 7.32
CA THR A 200 -3.85 17.01 6.44
C THR A 200 -4.29 16.45 5.09
N LEU A 201 -5.49 16.81 4.63
CA LEU A 201 -5.96 16.51 3.27
C LEU A 201 -6.58 17.78 2.68
N GLY A 202 -5.85 18.39 1.75
CA GLY A 202 -6.19 19.63 1.07
C GLY A 202 -6.39 20.77 2.04
N LYS A 203 -7.64 21.24 2.13
CA LYS A 203 -8.04 22.36 2.98
C LYS A 203 -8.58 21.93 4.35
N SER A 204 -8.49 20.64 4.67
CA SER A 204 -9.08 20.04 5.85
C SER A 204 -8.04 19.22 6.62
N VAL A 205 -8.38 18.86 7.85
CA VAL A 205 -7.68 17.87 8.66
C VAL A 205 -8.54 16.62 8.76
N ILE A 206 -7.97 15.46 8.50
CA ILE A 206 -8.64 14.18 8.63
C ILE A 206 -8.21 13.54 9.94
N VAL A 207 -9.21 13.06 10.68
CA VAL A 207 -9.04 12.39 11.97
C VAL A 207 -9.48 10.95 11.81
N TYR A 208 -8.55 10.03 11.98
CA TYR A 208 -8.80 8.59 11.94
C TYR A 208 -8.82 8.05 13.37
N GLY A 209 -9.95 7.48 13.77
CA GLY A 209 -10.16 6.79 15.03
C GLY A 209 -10.14 5.28 14.90
N ASP A 210 -10.41 4.62 16.02
CA ASP A 210 -10.71 3.18 16.09
C ASP A 210 -12.12 2.84 15.56
N ASN A 211 -13.09 3.72 15.76
CA ASN A 211 -14.49 3.51 15.37
C ASN A 211 -15.05 4.54 14.38
N GLY A 212 -14.23 5.40 13.80
CA GLY A 212 -14.69 6.29 12.74
C GLY A 212 -13.61 7.16 12.10
N VAL A 213 -14.02 7.84 11.03
CA VAL A 213 -13.20 8.82 10.32
C VAL A 213 -13.97 10.13 10.21
N ALA A 214 -13.34 11.22 10.65
CA ALA A 214 -13.90 12.55 10.64
C ALA A 214 -13.07 13.51 9.77
N GLN A 215 -13.73 14.54 9.23
CA GLN A 215 -13.08 15.66 8.57
C GLN A 215 -13.31 16.93 9.38
N LEU A 216 -12.23 17.57 9.81
CA LEU A 216 -12.24 18.92 10.37
C LEU A 216 -11.98 19.93 9.26
N TYR A 217 -12.83 20.94 9.17
CA TYR A 217 -12.69 22.04 8.21
C TYR A 217 -12.67 23.38 8.96
N PRO A 218 -11.86 24.35 8.52
CA PRO A 218 -11.83 25.66 9.17
C PRO A 218 -13.17 26.37 9.03
N SER A 219 -13.71 26.89 10.14
CA SER A 219 -14.88 27.77 10.19
C SER A 219 -14.45 29.15 10.71
N MET A 220 -14.97 30.22 10.09
CA MET A 220 -14.67 31.60 10.50
C MET A 220 -15.77 32.21 11.39
N GLU A 221 -16.98 31.64 11.36
CA GLU A 221 -18.16 32.17 12.02
C GLU A 221 -18.69 31.17 13.07
N PRO A 222 -19.17 31.63 14.25
CA PRO A 222 -19.14 33.02 14.74
C PRO A 222 -17.74 33.46 15.24
N THR A 223 -16.82 32.52 15.42
CA THR A 223 -15.41 32.77 15.73
C THR A 223 -14.53 31.74 15.01
N PRO A 224 -13.27 32.08 14.65
CA PRO A 224 -12.35 31.13 14.04
C PRO A 224 -12.23 29.83 14.84
N THR A 225 -12.61 28.71 14.26
CA THR A 225 -12.59 27.37 14.87
C THR A 225 -12.55 26.30 13.79
N PHE A 226 -12.75 25.03 14.15
CA PHE A 226 -13.06 23.96 13.22
C PHE A 226 -14.55 23.62 13.27
N GLY A 227 -15.15 23.37 12.11
CA GLY A 227 -16.32 22.52 11.98
C GLY A 227 -15.89 21.08 11.73
N MET A 228 -16.83 20.15 11.85
CA MET A 228 -16.58 18.71 11.72
C MET A 228 -17.66 18.03 10.91
N ASN A 229 -17.25 17.13 10.01
CA ASN A 229 -18.12 16.20 9.30
C ASN A 229 -17.75 14.76 9.70
N ASN A 230 -18.76 13.93 9.96
CA ASN A 230 -18.59 12.49 9.95
C ASN A 230 -18.48 11.99 8.52
N ILE A 231 -17.49 11.14 8.25
CA ILE A 231 -17.19 10.64 6.91
C ILE A 231 -17.42 9.13 6.84
N LEU A 232 -16.94 8.37 7.83
CA LEU A 232 -17.13 6.93 7.93
C LEU A 232 -17.37 6.52 9.38
N ASP A 233 -18.28 5.57 9.58
CA ASP A 233 -18.55 4.90 10.87
C ASP A 233 -17.68 3.63 11.05
N VAL A 234 -16.49 3.64 10.47
CA VAL A 234 -15.47 2.59 10.61
C VAL A 234 -14.12 3.28 10.81
N GLY A 235 -13.32 2.80 11.74
CA GLY A 235 -11.98 3.33 12.00
C GLY A 235 -10.87 2.53 11.33
N ILE A 236 -9.65 2.75 11.79
CA ILE A 236 -8.44 2.05 11.35
C ILE A 236 -7.90 1.16 12.48
N PRO A 237 -7.24 0.02 12.19
CA PRO A 237 -6.81 -0.91 13.23
C PRO A 237 -5.56 -0.46 14.00
N ALA A 238 -4.78 0.47 13.44
CA ALA A 238 -3.58 0.99 14.05
C ALA A 238 -3.26 2.40 13.53
N LYS A 239 -2.52 3.19 14.31
CA LYS A 239 -2.00 4.51 13.89
C LYS A 239 -1.25 4.48 12.56
N ALA A 240 -0.59 3.37 12.25
CA ALA A 240 0.20 3.18 11.05
C ALA A 240 -0.61 2.69 9.85
N ALA A 241 -1.89 2.33 10.02
CA ALA A 241 -2.74 1.79 8.96
C ALA A 241 -3.27 2.87 7.98
N VAL A 242 -2.64 4.04 7.97
CA VAL A 242 -2.91 5.16 7.06
C VAL A 242 -1.63 5.92 6.79
N ASP A 243 -1.43 6.31 5.54
CA ASP A 243 -0.40 7.27 5.15
C ASP A 243 -0.81 8.02 3.87
N GLY A 244 -0.02 9.02 3.49
CA GLY A 244 -0.26 9.83 2.32
C GLY A 244 0.31 11.23 2.43
N ASN A 245 -0.31 12.16 1.71
CA ASN A 245 0.03 13.58 1.73
C ASN A 245 -1.23 14.44 1.65
N GLU A 246 -1.04 15.76 1.53
CA GLU A 246 -2.12 16.73 1.42
C GLU A 246 -3.05 16.54 0.21
N ARG A 247 -2.80 15.61 -0.70
CA ARG A 247 -3.62 15.36 -1.90
C ARG A 247 -4.31 14.01 -1.88
N VAL A 248 -3.71 13.01 -1.23
CA VAL A 248 -4.20 11.65 -1.23
C VAL A 248 -3.79 10.92 0.04
N HIS A 249 -4.75 10.24 0.66
CA HIS A 249 -4.52 9.25 1.70
C HIS A 249 -4.91 7.86 1.20
N VAL A 250 -4.22 6.84 1.67
CA VAL A 250 -4.64 5.44 1.59
C VAL A 250 -4.64 4.86 2.99
N PHE A 251 -5.70 4.12 3.32
CA PHE A 251 -5.85 3.52 4.64
C PHE A 251 -6.54 2.16 4.57
N VAL A 252 -6.27 1.34 5.58
CA VAL A 252 -6.96 0.07 5.82
C VAL A 252 -7.91 0.27 7.00
N ASP A 253 -9.17 -0.08 6.83
CA ASP A 253 -10.16 -0.01 7.92
C ASP A 253 -10.15 -1.26 8.81
N THR A 254 -10.91 -1.23 9.92
CA THR A 254 -11.02 -2.38 10.85
C THR A 254 -11.73 -3.60 10.27
N ASN A 255 -12.34 -3.48 9.09
CA ASN A 255 -12.97 -4.57 8.33
C ASN A 255 -12.07 -5.10 7.20
N ASN A 256 -10.80 -4.72 7.17
CA ASN A 256 -9.81 -5.08 6.16
C ASN A 256 -10.14 -4.55 4.74
N TRP A 257 -10.94 -3.50 4.62
CA TRP A 257 -11.11 -2.82 3.33
C TRP A 257 -9.99 -1.82 3.10
N LEU A 258 -9.47 -1.81 1.87
CA LEU A 258 -8.55 -0.78 1.40
C LEU A 258 -9.31 0.41 0.84
N TRP A 259 -8.98 1.60 1.32
CA TRP A 259 -9.60 2.86 0.93
C TRP A 259 -8.59 3.82 0.34
N ARG A 260 -9.05 4.66 -0.59
CA ARG A 260 -8.31 5.81 -1.10
C ARG A 260 -9.15 7.06 -0.94
N TRP A 261 -8.55 8.13 -0.44
CA TRP A 261 -9.22 9.42 -0.29
C TRP A 261 -8.40 10.53 -0.93
N GLN A 262 -8.90 11.07 -2.02
CA GLN A 262 -8.31 12.22 -2.72
C GLN A 262 -8.96 13.52 -2.24
N ASP A 263 -8.18 14.60 -2.17
CA ASP A 263 -8.71 15.93 -1.87
C ASP A 263 -9.86 16.31 -2.83
N GLY A 264 -10.91 16.90 -2.26
CA GLY A 264 -12.13 17.27 -2.99
C GLY A 264 -13.05 16.12 -3.39
N LYS A 265 -12.74 14.86 -3.05
CA LYS A 265 -13.60 13.69 -3.32
C LYS A 265 -14.02 13.00 -2.01
N ALA A 266 -15.05 12.16 -2.08
CA ALA A 266 -15.36 11.23 -1.00
C ALA A 266 -14.35 10.07 -0.98
N PRO A 267 -14.14 9.39 0.17
CA PRO A 267 -13.36 8.16 0.22
C PRO A 267 -13.93 7.09 -0.72
N GLU A 268 -13.05 6.43 -1.45
CA GLU A 268 -13.37 5.36 -2.39
C GLU A 268 -12.87 4.02 -1.84
N LYS A 269 -13.76 3.02 -1.76
CA LYS A 269 -13.41 1.65 -1.43
C LYS A 269 -12.80 0.98 -2.65
N LEU A 270 -11.53 0.55 -2.56
CA LEU A 270 -10.79 -0.05 -3.67
C LEU A 270 -11.04 -1.56 -3.83
N GLY A 271 -11.48 -2.23 -2.77
CA GLY A 271 -11.60 -3.69 -2.70
C GLY A 271 -10.39 -4.32 -2.03
N TYR A 272 -9.92 -5.44 -2.59
CA TYR A 272 -8.75 -6.22 -2.13
C TYR A 272 -8.87 -6.83 -0.74
N GLN A 273 -10.09 -6.93 -0.19
CA GLN A 273 -10.31 -7.45 1.16
C GLN A 273 -9.70 -8.85 1.36
N GLU A 274 -9.80 -9.74 0.35
CA GLU A 274 -9.24 -11.10 0.39
C GLU A 274 -7.71 -11.14 0.60
N TYR A 275 -7.01 -10.06 0.26
CA TYR A 275 -5.56 -9.94 0.43
C TYR A 275 -5.23 -9.26 1.74
N ILE A 276 -5.93 -8.16 2.04
CA ILE A 276 -5.69 -7.35 3.24
C ILE A 276 -6.10 -8.09 4.51
N GLU A 277 -7.07 -8.99 4.47
CA GLU A 277 -7.46 -9.81 5.63
C GLU A 277 -6.37 -10.78 6.11
N ASN A 278 -5.36 -11.06 5.27
CA ASN A 278 -4.20 -11.86 5.67
C ASN A 278 -3.16 -11.06 6.46
N LEU A 279 -3.29 -9.72 6.50
CA LEU A 279 -2.40 -8.86 7.26
C LEU A 279 -2.83 -8.82 8.73
N THR A 280 -1.85 -8.87 9.63
CA THR A 280 -2.07 -8.71 11.06
C THR A 280 -2.48 -7.27 11.37
N ALA A 281 -3.77 -7.05 11.64
CA ALA A 281 -4.38 -5.72 11.82
C ALA A 281 -3.58 -4.74 12.69
N ALA A 282 -3.08 -5.18 13.85
CA ALA A 282 -2.30 -4.36 14.78
C ALA A 282 -0.90 -3.95 14.26
N ASN A 283 -0.38 -4.68 13.28
CA ASN A 283 0.94 -4.48 12.70
C ASN A 283 0.90 -3.74 11.35
N ILE A 284 -0.29 -3.44 10.81
CA ILE A 284 -0.39 -2.81 9.49
C ILE A 284 0.32 -1.45 9.49
N VAL A 285 1.24 -1.31 8.55
CA VAL A 285 1.95 -0.09 8.18
C VAL A 285 1.64 0.22 6.73
N VAL A 286 0.99 1.36 6.51
CA VAL A 286 0.92 2.02 5.21
C VAL A 286 2.09 3.00 5.14
N SER A 287 2.79 3.03 4.01
CA SER A 287 3.88 3.96 3.75
C SER A 287 3.80 4.51 2.33
N TYR A 288 3.80 5.83 2.20
CA TYR A 288 3.61 6.51 0.93
C TYR A 288 4.93 6.93 0.26
N ASP A 289 5.11 6.53 -1.00
CA ASP A 289 6.14 7.07 -1.88
C ASP A 289 5.60 8.26 -2.67
N ALA A 290 5.93 9.46 -2.22
CA ALA A 290 5.49 10.71 -2.84
C ALA A 290 6.05 10.94 -4.26
N ARG A 291 7.15 10.27 -4.64
CA ARG A 291 7.75 10.41 -5.97
C ARG A 291 6.99 9.62 -7.01
N LEU A 292 6.64 8.37 -6.69
CA LEU A 292 5.92 7.48 -7.61
C LEU A 292 4.40 7.56 -7.44
N GLY A 293 3.91 8.10 -6.33
CA GLY A 293 2.49 8.09 -6.00
C GLY A 293 1.99 6.68 -5.64
N GLU A 294 2.86 5.87 -5.04
CA GLU A 294 2.62 4.46 -4.71
C GLU A 294 2.57 4.27 -3.19
N PHE A 295 1.84 3.25 -2.72
CA PHE A 295 1.67 2.96 -1.30
C PHE A 295 2.10 1.53 -1.01
N PHE A 296 3.02 1.38 -0.07
CA PHE A 296 3.38 0.10 0.52
C PHE A 296 2.47 -0.18 1.71
N ILE A 297 1.91 -1.39 1.80
CA ILE A 297 0.97 -1.82 2.82
C ILE A 297 1.50 -3.14 3.38
N SER A 298 2.09 -3.12 4.57
CA SER A 298 2.83 -4.25 5.13
C SER A 298 2.49 -4.51 6.59
N ASP A 299 2.67 -5.74 7.06
CA ASP A 299 2.41 -6.14 8.46
C ASP A 299 3.60 -6.81 9.15
N SER A 300 4.81 -6.65 8.59
CA SER A 300 6.07 -7.36 8.94
C SER A 300 6.25 -8.75 8.32
N SER A 301 5.25 -9.31 7.65
CA SER A 301 5.34 -10.64 7.03
C SER A 301 5.03 -10.60 5.54
N THR A 302 4.04 -9.81 5.15
CA THR A 302 3.62 -9.61 3.76
C THR A 302 3.58 -8.13 3.46
N CYS A 303 3.91 -7.75 2.23
CA CYS A 303 3.79 -6.37 1.75
C CYS A 303 3.11 -6.31 0.39
N TYR A 304 2.08 -5.48 0.30
CA TYR A 304 1.45 -5.12 -0.95
C TYR A 304 1.88 -3.72 -1.41
N LEU A 305 2.07 -3.55 -2.71
CA LEU A 305 2.34 -2.28 -3.38
C LEU A 305 1.11 -1.87 -4.18
N LEU A 306 0.44 -0.81 -3.74
CA LEU A 306 -0.67 -0.18 -4.46
C LEU A 306 -0.14 0.90 -5.39
N THR A 307 -0.31 0.69 -6.69
CA THR A 307 0.02 1.66 -7.73
C THR A 307 -1.22 2.43 -8.20
N PRO A 308 -1.07 3.39 -9.14
CA PRO A 308 -2.21 3.98 -9.83
C PRO A 308 -3.06 2.97 -10.61
N TYR A 309 -2.49 1.82 -11.02
CA TYR A 309 -3.12 0.83 -11.89
C TYR A 309 -3.72 -0.36 -11.15
N GLY A 310 -3.17 -0.71 -9.98
CA GLY A 310 -3.64 -1.86 -9.21
C GLY A 310 -2.74 -2.24 -8.05
N LEU A 311 -3.06 -3.36 -7.41
CA LEU A 311 -2.31 -3.91 -6.29
C LEU A 311 -1.40 -5.06 -6.76
N CYS A 312 -0.20 -5.14 -6.22
CA CYS A 312 0.67 -6.31 -6.31
C CYS A 312 1.33 -6.59 -4.95
N GLU A 313 1.98 -7.74 -4.81
CA GLU A 313 2.78 -8.12 -3.64
C GLU A 313 4.27 -7.94 -3.94
N VAL A 314 5.07 -7.58 -2.93
CA VAL A 314 6.51 -7.31 -3.07
C VAL A 314 7.31 -7.91 -1.92
N TYR A 315 8.57 -8.24 -2.19
CA TYR A 315 9.49 -8.89 -1.26
C TYR A 315 10.02 -7.96 -0.15
N GLN A 316 9.98 -6.65 -0.35
CA GLN A 316 10.43 -5.66 0.63
C GLN A 316 9.29 -5.31 1.59
N LEU A 317 9.57 -5.36 2.90
CA LEU A 317 8.61 -5.09 3.97
C LEU A 317 8.99 -3.77 4.68
N PRO A 318 8.63 -2.59 4.14
CA PRO A 318 9.07 -1.32 4.69
C PRO A 318 8.34 -0.92 5.97
N THR A 319 9.12 -0.45 6.93
CA THR A 319 8.64 0.26 8.13
C THR A 319 8.28 1.71 7.81
N THR A 320 9.03 2.33 6.89
CA THR A 320 8.86 3.68 6.36
C THR A 320 9.49 3.80 4.97
N VAL A 321 8.92 4.70 4.16
CA VAL A 321 9.35 5.06 2.82
C VAL A 321 9.34 6.59 2.74
N GLN A 322 10.39 7.16 2.14
CA GLN A 322 10.58 8.58 1.94
C GLN A 322 11.23 8.83 0.58
N ALA A 323 10.79 9.88 -0.11
CA ALA A 323 11.38 10.28 -1.38
C ALA A 323 12.38 11.43 -1.18
N LEU A 324 13.60 11.30 -1.73
CA LEU A 324 14.60 12.35 -1.71
C LEU A 324 15.51 12.23 -2.95
N ASP A 325 15.83 13.37 -3.58
CA ASP A 325 16.78 13.44 -4.71
C ASP A 325 16.47 12.45 -5.85
N GLY A 326 15.18 12.24 -6.13
CA GLY A 326 14.71 11.33 -7.19
C GLY A 326 14.79 9.84 -6.84
N THR A 327 15.22 9.49 -5.63
CA THR A 327 15.34 8.11 -5.14
C THR A 327 14.32 7.85 -4.03
N THR A 328 13.80 6.62 -3.98
CA THR A 328 12.95 6.14 -2.89
C THR A 328 13.82 5.47 -1.83
N TYR A 329 13.90 6.10 -0.66
CA TYR A 329 14.61 5.58 0.50
C TYR A 329 13.64 5.00 1.51
N GLY A 330 14.09 4.05 2.32
CA GLY A 330 13.29 3.51 3.40
C GLY A 330 14.06 2.48 4.18
N VAL A 331 13.47 2.02 5.28
CA VAL A 331 14.01 0.90 6.05
C VAL A 331 13.04 -0.25 5.95
N PHE A 332 13.52 -1.42 5.56
CA PHE A 332 12.67 -2.56 5.26
C PHE A 332 13.35 -3.87 5.64
N THR A 333 12.54 -4.88 5.96
CA THR A 333 13.01 -6.26 5.98
C THR A 333 12.98 -6.79 4.54
N ASP A 334 14.08 -7.40 4.10
CA ASP A 334 14.18 -8.11 2.83
C ASP A 334 13.83 -9.58 3.06
N THR A 335 12.88 -10.13 2.30
CA THR A 335 12.51 -11.56 2.36
C THR A 335 13.41 -12.45 1.49
N GLU A 336 14.33 -11.86 0.73
CA GLU A 336 15.28 -12.50 -0.18
C GLU A 336 14.64 -13.30 -1.33
N ASP A 337 13.33 -13.18 -1.54
CA ASP A 337 12.62 -13.77 -2.67
C ASP A 337 12.53 -12.76 -3.82
N TYR A 338 13.45 -12.86 -4.77
CA TYR A 338 13.52 -11.99 -5.94
C TYR A 338 12.82 -12.59 -7.17
N GLU A 339 12.09 -13.71 -7.04
CA GLU A 339 11.32 -14.26 -8.16
C GLU A 339 10.17 -13.31 -8.51
N PHE A 340 9.82 -13.23 -9.80
CA PHE A 340 8.52 -12.71 -10.19
C PHE A 340 7.54 -13.86 -10.36
N ARG A 341 6.30 -13.70 -9.89
CA ARG A 341 5.23 -14.67 -10.10
C ARG A 341 3.95 -13.95 -10.49
N ALA A 342 3.26 -14.47 -11.50
CA ALA A 342 1.91 -14.04 -11.84
C ALA A 342 1.02 -15.23 -12.11
N LYS A 343 -0.20 -15.19 -11.57
CA LYS A 343 -1.23 -16.23 -11.76
C LYS A 343 -2.53 -15.56 -12.18
N VAL A 344 -3.00 -15.89 -13.37
CA VAL A 344 -4.29 -15.42 -13.88
C VAL A 344 -5.43 -16.07 -13.08
N ASP A 345 -6.52 -15.34 -12.87
CA ASP A 345 -7.75 -15.92 -12.31
C ASP A 345 -8.35 -17.00 -13.24
N THR A 346 -9.51 -17.52 -12.87
CA THR A 346 -10.15 -18.67 -13.49
C THR A 346 -10.52 -18.39 -14.94
N LEU A 347 -9.91 -19.12 -15.86
CA LEU A 347 -10.23 -19.14 -17.28
C LEU A 347 -11.04 -20.39 -17.63
N ASP A 348 -12.19 -20.19 -18.28
CA ASP A 348 -12.96 -21.26 -18.94
C ASP A 348 -13.10 -21.04 -20.46
N PHE A 349 -12.45 -20.00 -20.99
CA PHE A 349 -12.43 -19.67 -22.42
C PHE A 349 -13.84 -19.48 -23.02
N GLY A 350 -14.82 -19.11 -22.19
CA GLY A 350 -16.21 -18.88 -22.58
C GLY A 350 -17.01 -20.15 -22.86
N ILE A 351 -16.43 -21.33 -22.67
CA ILE A 351 -17.07 -22.62 -22.99
C ILE A 351 -16.96 -23.53 -21.78
N ARG A 352 -18.06 -24.12 -21.30
CA ARG A 352 -18.01 -25.16 -20.26
C ARG A 352 -17.82 -26.54 -20.89
N GLY A 353 -16.74 -27.23 -20.55
CA GLY A 353 -16.34 -28.49 -21.14
C GLY A 353 -14.83 -28.63 -21.21
N PHE A 354 -14.36 -29.86 -21.43
CA PHE A 354 -12.93 -30.17 -21.51
C PHE A 354 -12.27 -29.51 -22.72
N LYS A 355 -11.16 -28.83 -22.44
CA LYS A 355 -10.33 -28.09 -23.39
C LYS A 355 -8.89 -28.49 -23.16
N THR A 356 -8.09 -28.53 -24.20
CA THR A 356 -6.65 -28.77 -24.10
C THR A 356 -5.93 -27.46 -24.38
N VAL A 357 -5.19 -26.94 -23.40
CA VAL A 357 -4.19 -25.88 -23.64
C VAL A 357 -2.95 -26.58 -24.19
N GLY A 358 -2.71 -26.43 -25.49
CA GLY A 358 -1.58 -27.06 -26.18
C GLY A 358 -0.29 -26.28 -25.92
N MET A 359 -0.33 -24.99 -26.19
CA MET A 359 0.81 -24.08 -26.13
C MET A 359 0.43 -22.77 -25.45
N ILE A 360 1.41 -22.12 -24.83
CA ILE A 360 1.30 -20.73 -24.36
C ILE A 360 2.35 -19.90 -25.09
N GLU A 361 1.93 -18.74 -25.58
CA GLU A 361 2.78 -17.65 -26.04
C GLU A 361 2.79 -16.54 -24.98
N LEU A 362 3.97 -16.07 -24.61
CA LEU A 362 4.20 -14.98 -23.67
C LEU A 362 4.62 -13.73 -24.43
N GLY A 363 3.94 -12.62 -24.16
CA GLY A 363 4.38 -11.29 -24.57
C GLY A 363 5.46 -10.75 -23.64
N ILE A 364 6.53 -11.53 -23.40
CA ILE A 364 7.62 -11.12 -22.51
C ILE A 364 8.77 -10.52 -23.32
N TYR A 365 9.25 -9.34 -22.90
CA TYR A 365 10.43 -8.72 -23.48
C TYR A 365 11.67 -9.04 -22.64
N HIS A 366 12.69 -9.59 -23.29
CA HIS A 366 14.00 -9.82 -22.67
C HIS A 366 14.98 -8.74 -23.12
N PRO A 367 15.38 -7.80 -22.25
CA PRO A 367 16.47 -6.88 -22.59
C PRO A 367 17.77 -7.70 -22.75
N ALA A 368 18.40 -7.59 -23.91
CA ALA A 368 19.64 -8.32 -24.26
C ALA A 368 20.81 -8.10 -23.28
N THR A 369 20.71 -7.08 -22.43
CA THR A 369 21.74 -6.63 -21.49
C THR A 369 21.83 -7.47 -20.22
N VAL A 370 20.79 -8.25 -19.88
CA VAL A 370 20.82 -9.15 -18.73
C VAL A 370 21.33 -10.50 -19.23
N GLY A 371 22.53 -10.91 -18.81
CA GLY A 371 23.24 -12.10 -19.35
C GLY A 371 22.30 -13.29 -19.56
N ALA A 372 22.38 -13.89 -20.75
CA ALA A 372 21.43 -14.87 -21.33
C ALA A 372 21.09 -16.10 -20.47
N THR A 373 21.71 -16.27 -19.30
CA THR A 373 21.51 -17.37 -18.35
C THR A 373 20.56 -17.07 -17.21
N SER A 374 20.06 -15.83 -17.06
CA SER A 374 19.41 -15.38 -15.81
C SER A 374 17.91 -15.14 -15.89
N ILE A 375 17.27 -15.36 -17.04
CA ILE A 375 15.82 -15.17 -17.21
C ILE A 375 15.22 -16.39 -17.91
N VAL A 376 14.79 -17.38 -17.12
CA VAL A 376 13.99 -18.49 -17.62
C VAL A 376 12.54 -18.21 -17.25
N ALA A 377 11.81 -17.53 -18.14
CA ALA A 377 10.37 -17.44 -18.01
C ALA A 377 9.81 -18.86 -18.01
N SER A 378 9.11 -19.25 -16.96
CA SER A 378 8.53 -20.57 -16.83
C SER A 378 7.03 -20.46 -16.70
N VAL A 379 6.31 -21.38 -17.35
CA VAL A 379 4.85 -21.45 -17.26
C VAL A 379 4.43 -22.68 -16.48
N SER A 380 3.34 -22.54 -15.75
CA SER A 380 2.62 -23.67 -15.15
C SER A 380 1.12 -23.41 -15.23
N THR A 381 0.33 -24.40 -14.83
CA THR A 381 -1.13 -24.25 -14.77
C THR A 381 -1.67 -24.95 -13.55
N GLU A 382 -2.63 -24.32 -12.90
CA GLU A 382 -3.55 -25.04 -12.02
C GLU A 382 -4.82 -25.39 -12.79
N ILE A 383 -5.36 -26.56 -12.52
CA ILE A 383 -6.59 -27.03 -13.15
C ILE A 383 -7.60 -27.47 -12.11
N ARG A 384 -8.87 -27.40 -12.48
CA ARG A 384 -9.93 -28.12 -11.80
C ARG A 384 -10.91 -28.70 -12.82
N ASN A 385 -11.43 -29.89 -12.53
CA ASN A 385 -12.34 -30.62 -13.42
C ASN A 385 -13.80 -30.52 -12.99
N THR A 386 -14.06 -29.99 -11.80
CA THR A 386 -15.40 -29.74 -11.27
C THR A 386 -15.44 -28.39 -10.57
N LYS A 387 -16.64 -27.81 -10.43
CA LYS A 387 -16.80 -26.52 -9.73
C LYS A 387 -16.43 -26.60 -8.24
N THR A 388 -16.61 -27.77 -7.64
CA THR A 388 -16.41 -28.01 -6.21
C THR A 388 -14.99 -28.46 -5.86
N SER A 389 -14.20 -28.88 -6.85
CA SER A 389 -12.78 -29.23 -6.63
C SER A 389 -11.93 -27.96 -6.51
N THR A 390 -10.96 -28.01 -5.61
CA THR A 390 -9.88 -27.01 -5.52
C THR A 390 -9.01 -27.05 -6.78
N PHE A 391 -8.39 -25.91 -7.08
CA PHE A 391 -7.35 -25.87 -8.11
C PHE A 391 -6.14 -26.68 -7.64
N ALA A 392 -5.59 -27.50 -8.53
CA ALA A 392 -4.37 -28.26 -8.27
C ALA A 392 -3.34 -27.99 -9.37
N GLN A 393 -2.08 -27.81 -8.97
CA GLN A 393 -0.98 -27.72 -9.92
C GLN A 393 -0.87 -29.01 -10.73
N THR A 394 -0.60 -28.89 -12.03
CA THR A 394 -0.44 -30.09 -12.87
C THR A 394 0.88 -30.79 -12.59
N GLY A 395 0.90 -32.12 -12.75
CA GLY A 395 2.10 -32.94 -12.55
C GLY A 395 3.25 -32.67 -13.54
N LYS A 396 3.08 -31.73 -14.49
CA LYS A 396 4.15 -31.29 -15.40
C LYS A 396 5.10 -30.27 -14.77
N GLY A 397 4.71 -29.66 -13.64
CA GLY A 397 5.52 -28.63 -12.97
C GLY A 397 5.66 -27.34 -13.78
N TRP A 398 6.81 -26.69 -13.64
CA TRP A 398 7.18 -25.47 -14.36
C TRP A 398 7.93 -25.82 -15.65
N LEU A 399 7.47 -25.31 -16.79
CA LEU A 399 8.09 -25.51 -18.09
C LEU A 399 8.71 -24.21 -18.59
N ALA A 400 9.98 -24.23 -18.96
CA ALA A 400 10.67 -23.08 -19.52
C ALA A 400 10.04 -22.69 -20.88
N ALA A 401 9.79 -21.39 -21.06
CA ALA A 401 9.52 -20.79 -22.35
C ALA A 401 10.83 -20.71 -23.16
N ASN A 402 10.72 -20.94 -24.47
CA ASN A 402 11.84 -20.74 -25.37
C ASN A 402 12.14 -19.24 -25.55
N PRO A 403 13.24 -18.86 -26.24
CA PRO A 403 13.59 -17.44 -26.45
C PRO A 403 12.54 -16.61 -27.21
N ASN A 404 11.59 -17.26 -27.89
CA ASN A 404 10.48 -16.62 -28.58
C ASN A 404 9.22 -16.51 -27.70
N GLY A 405 9.31 -16.86 -26.41
CA GLY A 405 8.19 -16.79 -25.47
C GLY A 405 7.21 -17.96 -25.54
N PHE A 406 7.53 -19.07 -26.21
CA PHE A 406 6.62 -20.22 -26.34
C PHE A 406 6.95 -21.36 -25.39
N ALA A 407 5.91 -21.96 -24.80
CA ALA A 407 6.01 -23.18 -24.01
C ALA A 407 4.87 -24.15 -24.33
N TYR A 408 5.19 -25.44 -24.50
CA TYR A 408 4.20 -26.49 -24.77
C TYR A 408 3.71 -27.11 -23.46
N LEU A 409 2.43 -26.90 -23.13
CA LEU A 409 1.81 -27.46 -21.94
C LEU A 409 1.15 -28.82 -22.21
N GLY A 410 0.28 -28.92 -23.21
CA GLY A 410 -0.50 -30.12 -23.52
C GLY A 410 -1.30 -30.65 -22.32
N ILE A 411 -2.17 -29.81 -21.73
CA ILE A 411 -2.96 -30.11 -20.51
C ILE A 411 -4.45 -29.98 -20.83
N THR A 412 -5.25 -30.95 -20.39
CA THR A 412 -6.70 -30.96 -20.60
C THR A 412 -7.45 -30.78 -19.28
N ALA A 413 -8.36 -29.81 -19.21
CA ALA A 413 -9.19 -29.52 -18.03
C ALA A 413 -10.46 -28.72 -18.40
N ASP A 414 -11.33 -28.45 -17.43
CA ASP A 414 -12.50 -27.58 -17.59
C ASP A 414 -12.15 -26.11 -17.27
N ASP A 415 -11.55 -25.84 -16.11
CA ASP A 415 -11.12 -24.50 -15.69
C ASP A 415 -9.59 -24.48 -15.51
N PHE A 416 -8.97 -23.34 -15.85
CA PHE A 416 -7.52 -23.13 -15.82
C PHE A 416 -7.14 -21.89 -15.02
N ARG A 417 -5.99 -21.92 -14.36
CA ARG A 417 -5.24 -20.73 -13.90
C ARG A 417 -3.85 -20.81 -14.48
N LEU A 418 -3.53 -19.88 -15.38
CA LEU A 418 -2.23 -19.84 -16.05
C LEU A 418 -1.23 -19.10 -15.16
N GLN A 419 -0.02 -19.65 -15.05
CA GLN A 419 1.03 -19.11 -14.21
C GLN A 419 2.27 -18.78 -15.05
N VAL A 420 2.93 -17.69 -14.71
CA VAL A 420 4.23 -17.29 -15.25
C VAL A 420 5.13 -16.95 -14.08
N LYS A 421 6.39 -17.37 -14.14
CA LYS A 421 7.42 -16.90 -13.22
C LYS A 421 8.76 -16.64 -13.89
N THR A 422 9.59 -15.82 -13.27
CA THR A 422 11.01 -15.67 -13.60
C THR A 422 11.85 -15.79 -12.33
N THR A 423 13.13 -16.10 -12.50
CA THR A 423 14.13 -16.17 -11.42
C THR A 423 14.46 -14.82 -10.79
N ARG A 424 14.25 -13.73 -11.54
CA ARG A 424 14.56 -12.35 -11.13
C ARG A 424 13.53 -11.39 -11.70
N PHE A 425 12.92 -10.59 -10.83
CA PHE A 425 11.85 -9.66 -11.19
C PHE A 425 12.36 -8.43 -11.96
N GLU A 426 13.63 -8.02 -11.81
CA GLU A 426 14.17 -6.78 -12.40
C GLU A 426 14.16 -6.78 -13.93
N SER A 427 13.99 -7.96 -14.52
CA SER A 427 13.99 -8.18 -15.96
C SER A 427 12.59 -8.36 -16.55
N VAL A 428 11.55 -8.34 -15.73
CA VAL A 428 10.19 -8.68 -16.15
C VAL A 428 9.56 -7.54 -16.91
N ASN A 429 9.17 -7.80 -18.14
CA ASN A 429 8.26 -6.94 -18.89
C ASN A 429 7.30 -7.85 -19.64
N LEU A 430 6.14 -8.13 -19.03
CA LEU A 430 5.15 -9.07 -19.53
C LEU A 430 3.86 -8.34 -19.88
N SER A 431 3.53 -8.32 -21.17
CA SER A 431 2.34 -7.67 -21.69
C SER A 431 1.11 -8.57 -21.73
N TYR A 432 1.27 -9.86 -22.04
CA TYR A 432 0.15 -10.79 -22.17
C TYR A 432 0.58 -12.25 -22.01
N ILE A 433 -0.42 -13.10 -21.74
CA ILE A 433 -0.35 -14.55 -21.94
C ILE A 433 -1.39 -14.92 -22.99
N LYS A 434 -1.00 -15.70 -24.00
CA LYS A 434 -1.88 -16.18 -25.06
C LYS A 434 -1.85 -17.71 -25.12
N PRO A 435 -2.76 -18.43 -24.44
CA PRO A 435 -2.95 -19.86 -24.61
C PRO A 435 -3.56 -20.19 -25.98
N HIS A 436 -3.05 -21.26 -26.59
CA HIS A 436 -3.64 -21.90 -27.76
C HIS A 436 -4.44 -23.14 -27.31
N VAL A 437 -5.75 -23.09 -27.53
CA VAL A 437 -6.73 -23.99 -26.92
C VAL A 437 -7.45 -24.81 -27.97
N LYS A 438 -7.57 -26.12 -27.72
CA LYS A 438 -8.33 -27.06 -28.54
C LYS A 438 -9.49 -27.62 -27.74
N VAL A 439 -10.73 -27.46 -28.23
CA VAL A 439 -11.91 -28.00 -27.54
C VAL A 439 -11.99 -29.51 -27.80
N VAL A 440 -11.99 -30.30 -26.72
CA VAL A 440 -12.06 -31.77 -26.79
C VAL A 440 -13.51 -32.23 -26.67
N ASP A 441 -14.31 -31.54 -25.85
CA ASP A 441 -15.72 -31.87 -25.64
C ASP A 441 -16.61 -31.37 -26.79
N ARG A 442 -17.03 -32.28 -27.67
CA ARG A 442 -17.94 -31.97 -28.78
C ARG A 442 -19.35 -31.57 -28.34
N ARG A 443 -19.77 -31.85 -27.10
CA ARG A 443 -21.11 -31.49 -26.61
C ARG A 443 -21.30 -29.98 -26.57
N ALA A 444 -20.24 -29.23 -26.29
CA ALA A 444 -20.24 -27.78 -26.25
C ALA A 444 -20.31 -27.11 -27.63
N ILE A 445 -20.06 -27.87 -28.71
CA ILE A 445 -19.94 -27.35 -30.09
C ILE A 445 -21.19 -27.67 -30.93
N ARG A 446 -22.37 -27.79 -30.31
CA ARG A 446 -23.63 -28.00 -31.04
C ARG A 446 -24.17 -26.67 -31.56
N GLY A 447 -24.13 -26.46 -32.88
CA GLY A 447 -24.80 -25.34 -33.59
C GLY A 447 -23.92 -24.21 -34.11
N VAL A 448 -22.71 -24.00 -33.55
CA VAL A 448 -21.86 -22.82 -33.85
C VAL A 448 -21.07 -22.95 -35.17
N TYR A 449 -20.87 -24.17 -35.69
CA TYR A 449 -20.24 -24.35 -37.02
C TYR A 449 -21.03 -23.72 -38.18
N SER A 450 -22.30 -23.33 -37.98
CA SER A 450 -23.12 -22.67 -39.00
C SER A 450 -23.13 -21.13 -38.94
N MET A 451 -22.82 -20.51 -37.79
CA MET A 451 -22.97 -19.05 -37.63
C MET A 451 -21.66 -18.26 -37.66
N GLN A 452 -20.52 -18.85 -37.32
CA GLN A 452 -19.25 -18.10 -37.30
C GLN A 452 -18.61 -17.95 -38.69
N ALA A 453 -18.96 -18.82 -39.64
CA ALA A 453 -18.64 -18.62 -41.07
C ALA A 453 -19.40 -17.42 -41.69
N TYR A 454 -20.43 -16.88 -41.01
CA TYR A 454 -21.20 -15.72 -41.46
C TYR A 454 -20.72 -14.40 -40.83
N ALA A 455 -19.98 -14.46 -39.72
CA ALA A 455 -19.44 -13.29 -39.02
C ALA A 455 -18.02 -12.93 -39.47
N GLU A 456 -17.24 -13.90 -39.97
CA GLU A 456 -15.92 -13.66 -40.58
C GLU A 456 -16.02 -13.26 -42.09
N SER A 457 -17.25 -13.13 -42.63
CA SER A 457 -17.52 -12.65 -44.00
C SER A 457 -18.13 -11.23 -44.05
N LYS A 458 -18.02 -10.46 -42.96
CA LYS A 458 -18.28 -9.02 -42.87
C LYS A 458 -17.15 -8.38 -42.10
#